data_AF-A0A5C8VC74-F1
#
_entry.id   AF-A0A5C8VC74-F1
#
_cell.length_a   1.000
_cell.length_b   1.000
_cell.length_c   1.000
_cell.angle_alpha   90.00
_cell.angle_beta   90.00
_cell.angle_gamma   90.00
#
_symmetry.space_group_name_H-M   'P 1'
#
loop_
_entity.id
_entity.type
_entity.pdbx_description
1 polymer ?
#
loop_
_entity_poly.entity_id
_entity_poly.type
_entity_poly.pdbx_seq_one_letter_code
_entity_poly.pdbx_strand_id
1 'polypeptide(L)'
;MRLSQEFIEFTLQFYQDLLDDVSSEDEMIDTVLSPIKGDTKRANLRNFLDVITQDKISNEELRKLWWSSSADVVFHDGAELRAFLIRVRHRL
;
A
#
# COMPACT_ATOMS: atom_id res chain seq x y z
N MET A 1 -2.60 9.24 -12.82
CA MET A 1 -2.70 7.77 -12.94
C MET A 1 -4.02 7.33 -12.31
N ARG A 2 -4.76 6.37 -12.90
CA ARG A 2 -5.98 5.84 -12.28
C ARG A 2 -5.59 4.75 -11.28
N LEU A 3 -6.13 4.79 -10.07
CA LEU A 3 -5.93 3.74 -9.07
C LEU A 3 -6.65 2.45 -9.51
N SER A 4 -6.02 1.29 -9.32
CA SER A 4 -6.69 0.01 -9.51
C SER A 4 -7.71 -0.23 -8.40
N GLN A 5 -8.72 -1.06 -8.66
CA GLN A 5 -9.74 -1.35 -7.67
C GLN A 5 -9.13 -2.06 -6.45
N GLU A 6 -8.19 -2.97 -6.67
CA GLU A 6 -7.48 -3.68 -5.60
C GLU A 6 -6.59 -2.75 -4.77
N PHE A 7 -5.99 -1.72 -5.39
CA PHE A 7 -5.24 -0.71 -4.64
C PHE A 7 -6.16 0.18 -3.79
N ILE A 8 -7.36 0.50 -4.27
CA ILE A 8 -8.36 1.20 -3.47
C ILE A 8 -8.77 0.34 -2.27
N GLU A 9 -9.15 -0.93 -2.50
CA GLU A 9 -9.50 -1.90 -1.44
C GLU A 9 -8.37 -2.05 -0.40
N PHE A 10 -7.11 -2.06 -0.86
CA PHE A 10 -5.92 -2.06 -0.02
C PHE A 10 -5.79 -0.80 0.82
N THR A 11 -5.86 0.39 0.21
CA THR A 11 -5.71 1.66 0.94
C THR A 11 -6.83 1.90 1.96
N LEU A 12 -8.03 1.35 1.73
CA LEU A 12 -9.14 1.40 2.70
C LEU A 12 -8.84 0.68 4.02
N GLN A 13 -7.86 -0.23 4.06
CA GLN A 13 -7.49 -0.93 5.30
C GLN A 13 -6.58 -0.09 6.21
N PHE A 14 -6.08 1.05 5.72
CA PHE A 14 -5.24 1.97 6.48
C PHE A 14 -6.11 2.99 7.22
N TYR A 15 -6.96 2.53 8.13
CA TYR A 15 -7.84 3.38 8.93
C TYR A 15 -7.05 4.12 10.03
N GLN A 16 -7.64 5.20 10.54
CA GLN A 16 -6.99 6.14 11.47
C GLN A 16 -6.26 5.47 12.65
N ASP A 17 -6.87 4.45 13.28
CA ASP A 17 -6.35 3.82 14.50
C ASP A 17 -5.54 2.55 14.22
N LEU A 18 -5.24 2.23 12.95
CA LEU A 18 -4.52 1.00 12.57
C LEU A 18 -3.17 0.87 13.30
N LEU A 19 -2.44 1.97 13.48
CA LEU A 19 -1.13 1.96 14.13
C LEU A 19 -1.21 1.68 15.64
N ASP A 20 -2.38 1.87 16.26
CA ASP A 20 -2.63 1.51 17.66
C ASP A 20 -3.05 0.03 17.79
N ASP A 21 -3.61 -0.55 16.72
CA ASP A 21 -4.09 -1.93 16.68
C ASP A 21 -2.99 -2.97 16.34
N VAL A 22 -1.84 -2.51 15.85
CA VAL A 22 -0.74 -3.38 15.40
C VAL A 22 0.54 -3.11 16.18
N SER A 23 1.27 -4.16 16.52
CA SER A 23 2.50 -4.11 17.31
C SER A 23 3.77 -4.07 16.45
N SER A 24 3.64 -4.27 15.13
CA SER A 24 4.77 -4.29 14.20
C SER A 24 4.36 -3.99 12.76
N GLU A 25 5.33 -3.64 11.91
CA GLU A 25 5.08 -3.43 10.48
C GLU A 25 4.65 -4.74 9.78
N ASP A 26 5.18 -5.89 10.18
CA ASP A 26 4.77 -7.18 9.61
C ASP A 26 3.30 -7.48 9.94
N GLU A 27 2.88 -7.22 11.17
CA GLU A 27 1.47 -7.34 11.59
C GLU A 27 0.58 -6.34 10.86
N MET A 28 1.05 -5.11 10.64
CA MET A 28 0.37 -4.13 9.82
C MET A 28 0.16 -4.64 8.40
N ILE A 29 1.20 -5.16 7.75
CA ILE A 29 1.13 -5.72 6.39
C ILE A 29 0.13 -6.89 6.33
N ASP A 30 0.21 -7.83 7.26
CA ASP A 30 -0.68 -8.98 7.30
C ASP A 30 -2.14 -8.53 7.55
N THR A 31 -2.35 -7.50 8.38
CA THR A 31 -3.66 -6.90 8.66
C THR A 31 -4.26 -6.25 7.41
N VAL A 32 -3.53 -5.36 6.73
CA VAL A 32 -4.04 -4.65 5.54
C VAL A 32 -4.23 -5.57 4.33
N LEU A 33 -3.54 -6.73 4.30
CA LEU A 33 -3.70 -7.73 3.25
C LEU A 33 -4.78 -8.78 3.56
N SER A 34 -5.18 -8.96 4.82
CA SER A 34 -6.18 -9.96 5.25
C SER A 34 -7.49 -9.93 4.44
N PRO A 35 -8.04 -8.76 4.06
CA PRO A 35 -9.26 -8.68 3.24
C PRO A 35 -9.04 -9.00 1.76
N ILE A 36 -7.81 -8.93 1.26
CA ILE A 36 -7.46 -9.12 -0.16
C ILE A 36 -7.22 -10.59 -0.43
N LYS A 37 -8.33 -11.31 -0.61
CA LYS A 37 -8.36 -12.75 -0.82
C LYS A 37 -8.45 -13.10 -2.30
N GLY A 38 -7.80 -14.20 -2.67
CA GLY A 38 -7.84 -14.78 -4.01
C GLY A 38 -6.66 -14.35 -4.90
N ASP A 39 -6.15 -15.31 -5.66
CA ASP A 39 -4.92 -15.17 -6.45
C ASP A 39 -5.00 -14.02 -7.46
N THR A 40 -6.15 -13.83 -8.11
CA THR A 40 -6.35 -12.74 -9.08
C THR A 40 -6.23 -11.36 -8.44
N LYS A 41 -6.88 -11.13 -7.29
CA LYS A 41 -6.82 -9.84 -6.60
C LYS A 41 -5.40 -9.54 -6.12
N ARG A 42 -4.74 -10.55 -5.54
CA ARG A 42 -3.36 -10.44 -5.06
C ARG A 42 -2.37 -10.19 -6.21
N ALA A 43 -2.56 -10.87 -7.35
CA ALA A 43 -1.76 -10.63 -8.55
C ALA A 43 -1.98 -9.22 -9.13
N ASN A 44 -3.23 -8.73 -9.19
CA ASN A 44 -3.55 -7.38 -9.65
C ASN A 44 -2.92 -6.31 -8.75
N LEU A 45 -3.02 -6.47 -7.44
CA LEU A 45 -2.38 -5.57 -6.48
C LEU A 45 -0.85 -5.62 -6.62
N ARG A 46 -0.25 -6.82 -6.70
CA ARG A 46 1.20 -6.98 -6.90
C ARG A 46 1.67 -6.25 -8.15
N ASN A 47 0.99 -6.42 -9.27
CA ASN A 47 1.33 -5.76 -10.53
C ASN A 47 1.22 -4.23 -10.42
N PHE A 48 0.20 -3.72 -9.74
CA PHE A 48 0.06 -2.28 -9.51
C PHE A 48 1.19 -1.75 -8.61
N LEU A 49 1.50 -2.44 -7.52
CA LEU A 49 2.62 -2.09 -6.63
C LEU A 49 3.95 -2.13 -7.37
N ASP A 50 4.19 -3.11 -8.24
CA ASP A 50 5.36 -3.19 -9.10
C ASP A 50 5.50 -1.95 -9.99
N VAL A 51 4.41 -1.45 -10.57
CA VAL A 51 4.45 -0.26 -11.42
C VAL A 51 4.78 1.00 -10.63
N ILE A 52 4.18 1.17 -9.44
CA ILE A 52 4.32 2.42 -8.69
C ILE A 52 5.60 2.50 -7.85
N THR A 53 6.20 1.35 -7.54
CA THR A 53 7.46 1.26 -6.79
C THR A 53 8.71 1.22 -7.68
N GLN A 54 8.55 1.33 -9.01
CA GLN A 54 9.67 1.51 -9.95
C GLN A 54 10.36 2.88 -9.79
N ASP A 55 11.66 2.92 -10.07
CA ASP A 55 12.50 4.13 -9.96
C ASP A 55 12.06 5.28 -10.87
N LYS A 56 11.27 4.98 -11.91
CA LYS A 56 10.70 5.99 -12.82
C LYS A 56 9.65 6.89 -12.15
N ILE A 57 9.05 6.44 -11.04
CA ILE A 57 8.14 7.27 -10.23
C ILE A 57 8.98 7.89 -9.12
N SER A 58 8.95 9.20 -8.96
CA SER A 58 9.66 9.86 -7.85
C SER A 58 8.99 9.57 -6.49
N ASN A 59 9.73 9.70 -5.40
CA ASN A 59 9.18 9.57 -4.06
C ASN A 59 8.07 10.61 -3.77
N GLU A 60 8.19 11.81 -4.36
CA GLU A 60 7.15 12.84 -4.24
C GLU A 60 5.87 12.45 -4.99
N GLU A 61 5.97 11.93 -6.21
CA GLU A 61 4.82 11.44 -6.98
C GLU A 61 4.15 10.26 -6.29
N LEU A 62 4.93 9.32 -5.75
CA LEU A 62 4.41 8.20 -4.99
C LEU A 62 3.65 8.68 -3.74
N ARG A 63 4.19 9.68 -3.03
CA ARG A 63 3.51 10.28 -1.87
C ARG A 63 2.21 10.98 -2.27
N LYS A 64 2.21 11.75 -3.37
CA LYS A 64 0.98 12.37 -3.91
C LYS A 64 -0.06 11.33 -4.29
N LEU A 65 0.36 10.21 -4.88
CA LEU A 65 -0.53 9.09 -5.20
C LEU A 65 -1.16 8.52 -3.93
N TRP A 66 -0.37 8.28 -2.89
CA TRP A 66 -0.84 7.79 -1.59
C TRP A 66 -1.83 8.76 -0.93
N TRP A 67 -1.52 10.06 -0.90
CA TRP A 67 -2.43 11.08 -0.35
C TRP A 67 -3.72 11.26 -1.15
N SER A 68 -3.74 10.81 -2.42
CA SER A 68 -4.97 10.78 -3.24
C SER A 68 -5.79 9.50 -3.06
N SER A 69 -5.30 8.55 -2.25
CA SER A 69 -5.99 7.30 -1.94
C SER A 69 -6.98 7.46 -0.77
N SER A 70 -7.58 6.35 -0.34
CA SER A 70 -8.49 6.31 0.81
C SER A 70 -7.80 5.94 2.13
N ALA A 71 -6.47 5.96 2.18
CA ALA A 71 -5.71 5.69 3.41
C ALA A 71 -5.75 6.89 4.36
N ASP A 72 -6.11 6.64 5.62
CA ASP A 72 -6.02 7.61 6.71
C ASP A 72 -4.59 7.69 7.28
N VAL A 73 -3.81 6.60 7.16
CA VAL A 73 -2.39 6.56 7.57
C VAL A 73 -1.53 7.38 6.60
N VAL A 74 -0.79 8.35 7.14
CA VAL A 74 0.05 9.27 6.37
C VAL A 74 1.52 8.86 6.45
N PHE A 75 2.15 8.66 5.29
CA PHE A 75 3.60 8.61 5.17
C PHE A 75 4.15 10.00 4.85
N HIS A 76 5.01 10.53 5.71
CA HIS A 76 5.64 11.84 5.51
C HIS A 76 6.83 11.77 4.53
N ASP A 77 7.56 10.65 4.52
CA ASP A 77 8.65 10.37 3.59
C ASP A 77 8.20 9.40 2.49
N GLY A 78 8.39 9.81 1.23
CA GLY A 78 8.09 8.96 0.08
C GLY A 78 9.06 7.79 -0.09
N ALA A 79 10.29 7.88 0.46
CA ALA A 79 11.22 6.76 0.47
C ALA A 79 10.78 5.65 1.43
N GLU A 80 10.30 6.04 2.62
CA GLU A 80 9.71 5.12 3.60
C GLU A 80 8.46 4.44 3.04
N LEU A 81 7.54 5.23 2.45
CA LEU A 81 6.37 4.70 1.75
C LEU A 81 6.76 3.68 0.66
N ARG A 82 7.78 4.00 -0.15
CA ARG A 82 8.25 3.06 -1.18
C ARG A 82 8.75 1.76 -0.57
N ALA A 83 9.58 1.84 0.46
CA ALA A 83 10.12 0.67 1.15
C ALA A 83 9.00 -0.21 1.71
N PHE A 84 8.00 0.41 2.35
CA PHE A 84 6.81 -0.26 2.86
C PHE A 84 6.02 -0.97 1.75
N LEU A 85 5.71 -0.27 0.65
CA LEU A 85 4.96 -0.84 -0.49
C LEU A 85 5.71 -1.99 -1.17
N ILE A 86 7.05 -1.95 -1.21
CA ILE A 86 7.88 -3.06 -1.69
C ILE A 86 7.74 -4.28 -0.78
N ARG A 87 7.72 -4.10 0.54
CA ARG A 87 7.53 -5.20 1.51
C ARG A 87 6.14 -5.82 1.37
N VAL A 88 5.08 -5.00 1.25
CA VAL A 88 3.72 -5.46 0.94
C VAL A 88 3.72 -6.29 -0.34
N ARG A 89 4.37 -5.80 -1.41
CA ARG A 89 4.47 -6.51 -2.69
C ARG A 89 5.14 -7.89 -2.57
N HIS A 90 6.17 -8.02 -1.74
CA HIS A 90 6.85 -9.29 -1.50
C HIS A 90 5.96 -10.29 -0.74
N ARG A 91 5.04 -9.80 0.08
CA ARG A 91 4.09 -10.62 0.87
C ARG A 91 2.88 -11.11 0.06
N LEU A 92 2.59 -10.49 -1.09
CA LEU A 92 1.46 -10.86 -1.97
C LEU A 92 1.58 -12.25 -2.61
#